data_AF-A0A3D0QFZ1-F1
#
_entry.id   AF-A0A3D0QFZ1-F1
#
_cell.length_a   1.000
_cell.length_b   1.000
_cell.length_c   1.000
_cell.angle_alpha   90.00
_cell.angle_beta   90.00
_cell.angle_gamma   90.00
#
_symmetry.space_group_name_H-M   'P 1'
#
loop_
_entity.id
_entity.type
_entity.pdbx_description
1 polymer ?
#
loop_
_entity_poly.entity_id
_entity_poly.type
_entity_poly.pdbx_seq_one_letter_code
_entity_poly.pdbx_strand_id
1 'polypeptide(L)'
;MMLRAPTRPAFSAIPTSTASRGQIQGRICRDSCPANTAPGITIRAQPAMSATRTRTRVSAGLKDKSSVATVISELRPMRTTRLLTAFLITLLVIAALVMSSCSDLNKELPVPVSGSQKVHEEGWTTASSANFHGEALRQTQYKLDECVSCHSKQYTGGVTGVSCMTSGCHVDANNVPKSPEACSTCHGSFSAPANNFSAAAPPRSVEGETDATSRGVGAHQKHLVTGTIGKATRCRECHTVPTQLNAAGHLGALPAEVAFNDTLARLTTAKGSFTTIPSYDASSLKCSNTFCHGSWKLRKATSTSQFAYADSVMVGENFSPTWTGGSSSATCGSCHGLPPKGHIVVPVSTCGTCHDGIVSSDGTITDKTRHVNGKINVFGQEYAF
;
A
#
# COMPACT_ATOMS: atom_id res chain seq x y z
N MET A 1 -37.04 -62.64 10.39
CA MET A 1 -37.57 -62.09 9.12
C MET A 1 -36.73 -60.84 8.81
N MET A 2 -35.42 -60.93 8.58
CA MET A 2 -34.70 -61.32 7.35
C MET A 2 -35.19 -60.63 6.06
N LEU A 3 -34.18 -60.08 5.34
CA LEU A 3 -34.12 -59.62 3.94
C LEU A 3 -34.28 -58.10 3.76
N ARG A 4 -33.46 -57.39 2.96
CA ARG A 4 -32.15 -57.60 2.31
C ARG A 4 -31.83 -56.26 1.62
N ALA A 5 -30.56 -55.85 1.59
CA ALA A 5 -30.07 -54.88 0.61
C ALA A 5 -29.91 -55.54 -0.78
N PRO A 6 -29.90 -54.75 -1.86
CA PRO A 6 -28.94 -55.01 -2.95
C PRO A 6 -28.25 -53.71 -3.45
N THR A 7 -26.92 -53.62 -3.35
CA THR A 7 -25.89 -53.90 -4.39
C THR A 7 -25.63 -52.78 -5.41
N ARG A 8 -24.38 -52.29 -5.42
CA ARG A 8 -23.68 -51.64 -6.56
C ARG A 8 -23.34 -52.65 -7.67
N PRO A 9 -23.12 -52.18 -8.91
CA PRO A 9 -21.80 -52.30 -9.58
C PRO A 9 -21.39 -50.93 -10.20
N ALA A 10 -20.14 -50.44 -10.15
CA ALA A 10 -18.84 -50.88 -10.71
C ALA A 10 -18.65 -50.60 -12.22
N PHE A 11 -17.78 -49.60 -12.50
CA PHE A 11 -16.84 -49.38 -13.63
C PHE A 11 -17.24 -49.67 -15.09
N SER A 12 -17.03 -48.68 -16.00
CA SER A 12 -15.98 -48.78 -17.04
C SER A 12 -15.79 -47.48 -17.88
N ALA A 13 -14.50 -47.17 -18.08
CA ALA A 13 -13.81 -46.67 -19.28
C ALA A 13 -14.11 -45.31 -19.98
N ILE A 14 -12.96 -44.68 -20.27
CA ILE A 14 -12.61 -43.49 -21.06
C ILE A 14 -12.93 -43.67 -22.56
N PRO A 15 -13.07 -42.56 -23.32
CA PRO A 15 -12.21 -42.44 -24.50
C PRO A 15 -11.43 -41.12 -24.58
N THR A 16 -10.20 -41.27 -25.02
CA THR A 16 -9.20 -40.27 -25.41
C THR A 16 -9.51 -39.65 -26.77
N SER A 17 -9.26 -38.35 -26.93
CA SER A 17 -8.75 -37.75 -28.18
C SER A 17 -7.89 -36.54 -27.78
N THR A 18 -6.56 -36.48 -27.98
CA THR A 18 -5.75 -36.31 -29.21
C THR A 18 -6.17 -35.14 -30.10
N ALA A 19 -5.57 -33.97 -29.86
CA ALA A 19 -5.10 -33.01 -30.87
C ALA A 19 -4.23 -31.95 -30.17
N SER A 20 -3.23 -31.32 -30.75
CA SER A 20 -2.17 -31.71 -31.70
C SER A 20 -1.08 -30.65 -31.47
N ARG A 21 0.20 -31.04 -31.60
CA ARG A 21 1.32 -30.09 -31.57
C ARG A 21 1.26 -29.22 -32.82
N GLY A 22 1.37 -27.91 -32.62
CA GLY A 22 1.74 -26.94 -33.65
C GLY A 22 2.89 -26.08 -33.13
N GLN A 23 4.13 -26.52 -33.36
CA GLN A 23 5.25 -25.58 -33.54
C GLN A 23 5.10 -24.98 -34.94
N ILE A 24 5.42 -23.69 -35.11
CA ILE A 24 6.29 -23.18 -36.18
C ILE A 24 6.50 -21.66 -36.03
N GLN A 25 7.79 -21.34 -35.87
CA GLN A 25 8.59 -20.22 -36.39
C GLN A 25 8.20 -18.78 -36.11
N GLY A 26 9.20 -18.10 -35.52
CA GLY A 26 9.22 -16.66 -35.34
C GLY A 26 9.32 -15.87 -36.64
N ARG A 27 9.10 -14.58 -36.47
CA ARG A 27 9.53 -13.56 -37.41
C ARG A 27 10.06 -12.38 -36.60
N ILE A 28 11.37 -12.21 -36.71
CA ILE A 28 12.11 -11.00 -36.37
C ILE A 28 11.58 -9.90 -37.29
N CYS A 29 11.09 -8.80 -36.72
CA CYS A 29 11.02 -7.52 -37.41
C CYS A 29 11.83 -6.54 -36.57
N ARG A 30 13.04 -6.26 -37.07
CA ARG A 30 13.78 -5.03 -36.79
C ARG A 30 13.13 -3.89 -37.58
N ASP A 31 13.42 -2.68 -37.09
CA ASP A 31 13.39 -1.39 -37.76
C ASP A 31 12.24 -0.43 -37.41
N SER A 32 12.70 0.68 -36.82
CA SER A 32 12.19 2.06 -36.95
C SER A 32 11.25 2.60 -35.87
N CYS A 33 11.86 3.22 -34.86
CA CYS A 33 11.26 4.32 -34.10
C CYS A 33 11.15 5.58 -34.97
N PRO A 34 10.02 6.31 -34.92
CA PRO A 34 10.02 7.74 -35.23
C PRO A 34 9.79 8.59 -33.97
N ALA A 35 10.51 9.71 -33.93
CA ALA A 35 10.41 10.77 -32.93
C ALA A 35 9.29 11.79 -33.22
N ASN A 36 8.95 12.57 -32.19
CA ASN A 36 8.20 13.85 -32.17
C ASN A 36 6.67 13.74 -32.38
N THR A 37 5.78 14.50 -31.71
CA THR A 37 5.86 15.83 -31.10
C THR A 37 4.64 16.04 -30.18
N ALA A 38 4.76 16.79 -29.08
CA ALA A 38 3.65 17.20 -28.22
C ALA A 38 3.08 18.58 -28.64
N PRO A 39 1.78 18.86 -28.52
CA PRO A 39 1.21 20.18 -28.85
C PRO A 39 1.27 21.15 -27.66
N GLY A 40 1.67 22.39 -27.95
CA GLY A 40 1.78 23.50 -27.00
C GLY A 40 0.43 24.12 -26.64
N ILE A 41 0.34 24.58 -25.39
CA ILE A 41 -0.77 25.38 -24.87
C ILE A 41 -0.25 26.81 -24.65
N THR A 42 -0.84 27.76 -25.37
CA THR A 42 -0.68 29.21 -25.20
C THR A 42 -1.67 29.72 -24.15
N ILE A 43 -1.19 30.37 -23.09
CA ILE A 43 -2.05 31.12 -22.15
C ILE A 43 -1.81 32.61 -22.33
N ARG A 44 -2.90 33.30 -22.65
CA ARG A 44 -3.05 34.74 -22.83
C ARG A 44 -3.16 35.41 -21.47
N ALA A 45 -2.35 36.43 -21.20
CA ALA A 45 -2.46 37.26 -20.00
C ALA A 45 -3.11 38.61 -20.34
N GLN A 46 -4.06 39.06 -19.51
CA GLN A 46 -4.49 40.46 -19.36
C GLN A 46 -5.03 40.71 -17.92
N PRO A 47 -5.09 41.97 -17.45
CA PRO A 47 -4.57 42.31 -16.12
C PRO A 47 -5.57 42.97 -15.14
N ALA A 48 -5.03 43.26 -13.94
CA ALA A 48 -5.28 44.44 -13.07
C ALA A 48 -6.16 44.31 -11.80
N MET A 49 -5.49 44.63 -10.68
CA MET A 49 -5.89 45.50 -9.55
C MET A 49 -7.06 45.12 -8.62
N SER A 50 -6.76 44.96 -7.33
CA SER A 50 -7.04 45.96 -6.27
C SER A 50 -6.78 45.35 -4.88
N ALA A 51 -5.93 45.96 -4.06
CA ALA A 51 -5.73 45.55 -2.67
C ALA A 51 -5.87 46.77 -1.73
N THR A 52 -6.75 46.58 -0.77
CA THR A 52 -7.30 47.56 0.17
C THR A 52 -6.26 48.08 1.16
N ARG A 53 -6.43 49.35 1.50
CA ARG A 53 -5.60 50.18 2.38
C ARG A 53 -6.00 49.95 3.84
N THR A 54 -5.04 49.70 4.73
CA THR A 54 -5.23 49.85 6.18
C THR A 54 -4.19 50.81 6.73
N ARG A 55 -4.67 51.91 7.32
CA ARG A 55 -3.90 52.95 8.02
C ARG A 55 -3.72 52.55 9.48
N THR A 56 -2.53 52.77 10.02
CA THR A 56 -2.38 53.11 11.44
C THR A 56 -1.36 54.22 11.60
N ARG A 57 -1.73 55.23 12.40
CA ARG A 57 -1.02 56.49 12.65
C ARG A 57 0.26 56.28 13.46
N VAL A 58 1.29 57.07 13.16
CA VAL A 58 2.34 57.44 14.11
C VAL A 58 2.39 58.97 14.19
N SER A 59 2.59 59.42 15.43
CA SER A 59 2.52 60.78 15.95
C SER A 59 3.60 61.72 15.41
N ALA A 60 3.29 63.01 15.41
CA ALA A 60 4.15 64.10 14.98
C ALA A 60 5.24 64.45 16.02
N GLY A 61 6.43 64.80 15.52
CA GLY A 61 7.49 65.47 16.26
C GLY A 61 8.44 66.16 15.27
N LEU A 62 8.45 67.49 15.28
CA LEU A 62 9.22 68.35 14.39
C LEU A 62 10.74 68.22 14.63
N LYS A 63 11.56 68.28 13.57
CA LYS A 63 12.48 69.40 13.26
C LYS A 63 13.61 69.00 12.31
N ASP A 64 13.85 69.94 11.41
CA ASP A 64 15.10 70.33 10.77
C ASP A 64 15.66 69.62 9.54
N LYS A 65 15.81 70.44 8.50
CA LYS A 65 16.39 70.13 7.19
C LYS A 65 17.84 70.60 7.20
N SER A 66 18.76 69.76 7.65
CA SER A 66 20.18 69.94 7.34
C SER A 66 20.95 68.69 7.75
N SER A 67 21.46 67.92 6.77
CA SER A 67 22.64 67.02 6.85
C SER A 67 22.62 65.77 5.95
N VAL A 68 21.74 65.68 4.93
CA VAL A 68 21.87 64.60 3.91
C VAL A 68 23.14 64.75 3.05
N ALA A 69 23.88 65.86 3.19
CA ALA A 69 25.17 66.08 2.53
C ALA A 69 26.36 65.30 3.13
N THR A 70 26.18 64.54 4.23
CA THR A 70 27.33 63.95 4.96
C THR A 70 27.43 62.42 4.91
N VAL A 71 26.62 61.71 4.10
CA VAL A 71 26.73 60.23 3.97
C VAL A 71 26.91 59.79 2.51
N ILE A 72 27.61 60.58 1.71
CA ILE A 72 28.03 60.21 0.33
C ILE A 72 29.57 60.11 0.21
N SER A 73 30.33 60.17 1.31
CA SER A 73 31.81 60.16 1.26
C SER A 73 32.48 58.82 1.61
N GLU A 74 31.77 57.73 1.89
CA GLU A 74 32.39 56.47 2.33
C GLU A 74 32.25 55.29 1.36
N LEU A 75 31.56 55.43 0.21
CA LEU A 75 31.60 54.41 -0.84
C LEU A 75 32.81 54.65 -1.76
N ARG A 76 34.01 54.39 -1.23
CA ARG A 76 35.20 54.20 -2.06
C ARG A 76 34.88 53.14 -3.12
N PRO A 77 35.23 53.36 -4.40
CA PRO A 77 35.14 52.29 -5.39
C PRO A 77 36.10 51.20 -4.93
N MET A 78 35.56 50.07 -4.45
CA MET A 78 36.35 48.86 -4.30
C MET A 78 36.85 48.51 -5.68
N ARG A 79 38.10 48.92 -5.97
CA ARG A 79 38.81 48.66 -7.22
C ARG A 79 38.47 47.25 -7.67
N THR A 80 37.99 47.12 -8.90
CA THR A 80 37.61 45.85 -9.56
C THR A 80 38.61 44.71 -9.31
N THR A 81 39.88 45.03 -9.10
CA THR A 81 40.92 44.11 -8.63
C THR A 81 40.62 43.42 -7.31
N ARG A 82 40.09 44.10 -6.27
CA ARG A 82 39.77 43.47 -4.97
C ARG A 82 38.63 42.46 -5.07
N LEU A 83 37.62 42.72 -5.91
CA LEU A 83 36.53 41.78 -6.19
C LEU A 83 37.01 40.57 -6.99
N LEU A 84 37.86 40.79 -8.00
CA LEU A 84 38.46 39.71 -8.79
C LEU A 84 39.37 38.82 -7.92
N THR A 85 40.14 39.44 -7.01
CA THR A 85 41.03 38.71 -6.09
C THR A 85 40.22 37.87 -5.10
N ALA A 86 39.14 38.42 -4.54
CA ALA A 86 38.25 37.67 -3.64
C ALA A 86 37.56 36.50 -4.35
N PHE A 87 37.14 36.68 -5.60
CA PHE A 87 36.56 35.61 -6.42
C PHE A 87 37.57 34.49 -6.71
N LEU A 88 38.79 34.85 -7.12
CA LEU A 88 39.86 33.89 -7.37
C LEU A 88 40.28 33.13 -6.10
N ILE A 89 40.37 33.81 -4.95
CA ILE A 89 40.65 33.16 -3.66
C ILE A 89 39.53 32.18 -3.31
N THR A 90 38.26 32.55 -3.50
CA THR A 90 37.12 31.67 -3.21
C THR A 90 37.15 30.44 -4.11
N LEU A 91 37.48 30.61 -5.39
CA LEU A 91 37.58 29.51 -6.35
C LEU A 91 38.77 28.59 -6.04
N LEU A 92 39.88 29.13 -5.57
CA LEU A 92 41.03 28.37 -5.05
C LEU A 92 40.70 27.60 -3.77
N VAL A 93 39.93 28.19 -2.85
CA VAL A 93 39.49 27.52 -1.62
C VAL A 93 38.51 26.39 -1.94
N ILE A 94 37.57 26.59 -2.87
CA ILE A 94 36.68 25.53 -3.34
C ILE A 94 37.48 24.42 -4.04
N ALA A 95 38.45 24.76 -4.89
CA ALA A 95 39.32 23.77 -5.53
C ALA A 95 40.15 22.99 -4.50
N ALA A 96 40.67 23.66 -3.46
CA ALA A 96 41.40 23.01 -2.37
C ALA A 96 40.49 22.09 -1.53
N LEU A 97 39.23 22.49 -1.29
CA LEU A 97 38.24 21.66 -0.61
C LEU A 97 37.86 20.42 -1.44
N VAL A 98 37.70 20.56 -2.76
CA VAL A 98 37.43 19.43 -3.66
C VAL A 98 38.64 18.50 -3.74
N MET A 99 39.86 19.02 -3.81
CA MET A 99 41.08 18.20 -3.79
C MET A 99 41.32 17.52 -2.43
N SER A 100 41.00 18.19 -1.31
CA SER A 100 41.00 17.59 0.02
C SER A 100 39.89 16.55 0.20
N SER A 101 38.80 16.66 -0.56
CA SER A 101 37.72 15.66 -0.60
C SER A 101 38.04 14.47 -1.51
N CYS A 102 39.17 14.52 -2.25
CA CYS A 102 39.80 13.40 -2.93
C CYS A 102 41.04 12.89 -2.16
N SER A 103 41.08 13.07 -0.83
CA SER A 103 42.02 12.33 0.02
C SER A 103 41.85 10.84 -0.28
N ASP A 104 42.92 10.21 -0.78
CA ASP A 104 42.98 8.81 -1.16
C ASP A 104 42.30 7.91 -0.11
N LEU A 105 41.46 6.99 -0.58
CA LEU A 105 41.00 5.85 0.20
C LEU A 105 42.25 5.16 0.74
N ASN A 106 42.39 5.07 2.07
CA ASN A 106 43.56 4.51 2.71
C ASN A 106 43.84 3.11 2.12
N LYS A 107 44.87 3.01 1.25
CA LYS A 107 45.26 1.75 0.59
C LYS A 107 45.92 0.78 1.56
N GLU A 108 46.26 1.28 2.75
CA GLU A 108 46.56 0.47 3.91
C GLU A 108 45.30 0.30 4.75
N LEU A 109 44.30 -0.38 4.17
CA LEU A 109 43.45 -1.22 5.00
C LEU A 109 44.42 -2.21 5.69
N PRO A 110 44.31 -2.45 7.01
CA PRO A 110 45.08 -3.52 7.63
C PRO A 110 44.90 -4.75 6.76
N VAL A 111 46.04 -5.36 6.37
CA VAL A 111 46.08 -6.59 5.57
C VAL A 111 44.97 -7.48 6.09
N PRO A 112 44.03 -7.96 5.23
CA PRO A 112 42.95 -8.82 5.69
C PRO A 112 43.63 -9.91 6.50
N VAL A 113 43.34 -9.92 7.81
CA VAL A 113 43.91 -10.90 8.72
C VAL A 113 43.61 -12.22 8.04
N SER A 114 44.66 -12.90 7.59
CA SER A 114 44.56 -14.18 6.90
C SER A 114 44.23 -15.21 7.96
N GLY A 115 42.96 -15.16 8.32
CA GLY A 115 42.27 -15.88 9.35
C GLY A 115 40.84 -15.53 9.01
N SER A 116 40.21 -16.39 8.22
CA SER A 116 38.77 -16.39 7.98
C SER A 116 38.10 -16.48 9.35
N GLN A 117 37.92 -15.33 10.00
CA GLN A 117 37.10 -15.20 11.18
C GLN A 117 35.73 -15.68 10.73
N LYS A 118 35.39 -16.91 11.10
CA LYS A 118 34.13 -17.54 10.74
C LYS A 118 33.06 -16.85 11.57
N VAL A 119 32.56 -15.71 11.06
CA VAL A 119 31.52 -14.90 11.72
C VAL A 119 30.16 -15.60 11.66
N HIS A 120 29.95 -16.44 10.64
CA HIS A 120 28.72 -17.21 10.47
C HIS A 120 28.99 -18.71 10.59
N GLU A 121 28.16 -19.41 11.35
CA GLU A 121 28.25 -20.86 11.52
C GLU A 121 27.91 -21.62 10.23
N GLU A 122 28.19 -22.93 10.23
CA GLU A 122 27.73 -23.79 9.14
C GLU A 122 26.20 -23.82 9.08
N GLY A 123 25.65 -23.86 7.86
CA GLY A 123 24.20 -23.84 7.62
C GLY A 123 23.58 -22.44 7.58
N TRP A 124 24.36 -21.36 7.64
CA TRP A 124 23.89 -19.97 7.57
C TRP A 124 22.95 -19.66 6.38
N THR A 125 23.22 -20.26 5.22
CA THR A 125 22.45 -20.07 3.97
C THR A 125 21.43 -21.19 3.71
N THR A 126 21.30 -22.15 4.62
CA THR A 126 20.43 -23.32 4.44
C THR A 126 19.14 -23.13 5.22
N ALA A 127 18.02 -22.92 4.53
CA ALA A 127 16.73 -22.59 5.17
C ALA A 127 16.20 -23.62 6.19
N SER A 128 16.63 -24.88 6.08
CA SER A 128 16.28 -25.95 7.04
C SER A 128 17.24 -26.06 8.23
N SER A 129 18.33 -25.27 8.25
CA SER A 129 19.30 -25.29 9.34
C SER A 129 18.78 -24.50 10.55
N ALA A 130 19.08 -24.99 11.75
CA ALA A 130 18.90 -24.20 12.98
C ALA A 130 19.73 -22.91 12.98
N ASN A 131 20.84 -22.90 12.24
CA ASN A 131 21.75 -21.78 12.09
C ASN A 131 21.39 -20.87 10.90
N PHE A 132 20.23 -21.06 10.27
CA PHE A 132 19.80 -20.24 9.14
C PHE A 132 19.74 -18.76 9.54
N HIS A 133 20.24 -17.86 8.68
CA HIS A 133 20.27 -16.42 8.99
C HIS A 133 18.88 -15.83 9.27
N GLY A 134 17.81 -16.38 8.69
CA GLY A 134 16.43 -15.97 9.02
C GLY A 134 16.05 -16.27 10.47
N GLU A 135 16.57 -17.34 11.06
CA GLU A 135 16.39 -17.67 12.48
C GLU A 135 17.21 -16.73 13.36
N ALA A 136 18.47 -16.46 12.98
CA ALA A 136 19.31 -15.49 13.68
C ALA A 136 18.69 -14.07 13.65
N LEU A 137 18.08 -13.67 12.54
CA LEU A 137 17.35 -12.40 12.44
C LEU A 137 16.14 -12.38 13.37
N ARG A 138 15.40 -13.47 13.51
CA ARG A 138 14.27 -13.56 14.46
C ARG A 138 14.74 -13.35 15.91
N GLN A 139 15.86 -13.95 16.28
CA GLN A 139 16.43 -13.83 17.64
C GLN A 139 16.94 -12.41 17.94
N THR A 140 17.41 -11.69 16.92
CA THR A 140 17.86 -10.30 17.03
C THR A 140 16.73 -9.28 16.79
N GLN A 141 15.48 -9.73 16.76
CA GLN A 141 14.30 -8.89 16.50
C GLN A 141 14.39 -8.12 15.16
N TYR A 142 14.92 -8.77 14.13
CA TYR A 142 15.04 -8.28 12.76
C TYR A 142 15.91 -7.02 12.61
N LYS A 143 16.87 -6.81 13.52
CA LYS A 143 17.83 -5.70 13.45
C LYS A 143 18.91 -5.98 12.41
N LEU A 144 18.84 -5.30 11.25
CA LEU A 144 19.83 -5.42 10.17
C LEU A 144 21.06 -4.52 10.33
N ASP A 145 21.03 -3.59 11.29
CA ASP A 145 22.08 -2.56 11.47
C ASP A 145 23.48 -3.17 11.70
N GLU A 146 23.55 -4.29 12.42
CA GLU A 146 24.82 -4.98 12.68
C GLU A 146 25.36 -5.64 11.41
N CYS A 147 24.49 -6.17 10.55
CA CYS A 147 24.87 -6.86 9.32
C CYS A 147 25.47 -5.89 8.29
N VAL A 148 24.90 -4.69 8.17
CA VAL A 148 25.33 -3.69 7.17
C VAL A 148 26.69 -3.06 7.46
N SER A 149 27.23 -3.26 8.68
CA SER A 149 28.61 -2.87 9.03
C SER A 149 29.65 -3.59 8.15
N CYS A 150 29.37 -4.84 7.78
CA CYS A 150 30.23 -5.68 6.95
C CYS A 150 29.67 -5.84 5.52
N HIS A 151 28.35 -5.97 5.37
CA HIS A 151 27.67 -6.27 4.11
C HIS A 151 27.20 -5.05 3.30
N SER A 152 27.61 -3.84 3.70
CA SER A 152 27.19 -2.52 3.20
C SER A 152 25.74 -2.13 3.53
N LYS A 153 25.47 -0.82 3.59
CA LYS A 153 24.11 -0.27 3.77
C LYS A 153 23.15 -0.61 2.63
N GLN A 154 23.67 -0.91 1.44
CA GLN A 154 22.87 -1.31 0.27
C GLN A 154 22.75 -2.83 0.12
N TYR A 155 23.29 -3.61 1.06
CA TYR A 155 23.31 -5.08 1.01
C TYR A 155 24.02 -5.66 -0.23
N THR A 156 24.92 -4.89 -0.83
CA THR A 156 25.70 -5.24 -2.03
C THR A 156 27.04 -5.92 -1.70
N GLY A 157 27.30 -6.20 -0.43
CA GLY A 157 28.40 -7.06 0.04
C GLY A 157 29.52 -6.36 0.81
N GLY A 158 29.65 -5.04 0.67
CA GLY A 158 30.58 -4.24 1.47
C GLY A 158 32.01 -4.80 1.48
N VAL A 159 32.64 -4.83 2.65
CA VAL A 159 34.00 -5.34 2.85
C VAL A 159 34.10 -6.87 2.74
N THR A 160 32.97 -7.58 2.85
CA THR A 160 32.94 -9.05 2.75
C THR A 160 32.85 -9.55 1.30
N GLY A 161 32.40 -8.72 0.37
CA GLY A 161 32.09 -9.13 -1.01
C GLY A 161 30.85 -10.02 -1.16
N VAL A 162 30.17 -10.38 -0.06
CA VAL A 162 28.98 -11.25 -0.07
C VAL A 162 27.70 -10.43 -0.07
N SER A 163 27.08 -10.26 -1.24
CA SER A 163 25.84 -9.50 -1.39
C SER A 163 24.60 -10.32 -1.03
N CYS A 164 23.67 -9.71 -0.28
CA CYS A 164 22.32 -10.25 -0.12
C CYS A 164 21.51 -10.09 -1.41
N MET A 165 21.63 -8.93 -2.06
CA MET A 165 20.92 -8.58 -3.30
C MET A 165 21.23 -9.55 -4.44
N THR A 166 22.51 -9.88 -4.65
CA THR A 166 22.96 -10.75 -5.75
C THR A 166 23.33 -12.15 -5.28
N SER A 167 22.86 -12.56 -4.09
CA SER A 167 23.06 -13.92 -3.54
C SER A 167 22.40 -15.02 -4.39
N GLY A 168 21.42 -14.66 -5.22
CA GLY A 168 20.50 -15.60 -5.85
C GLY A 168 19.38 -16.09 -4.93
N CYS A 169 19.41 -15.73 -3.63
CA CYS A 169 18.37 -16.09 -2.67
C CYS A 169 17.31 -14.99 -2.50
N HIS A 170 17.72 -13.73 -2.35
CA HIS A 170 16.77 -12.60 -2.24
C HIS A 170 16.36 -12.08 -3.61
N VAL A 171 15.63 -12.93 -4.33
CA VAL A 171 15.11 -12.64 -5.66
C VAL A 171 13.62 -12.91 -5.73
N ASP A 172 12.93 -12.27 -6.69
CA ASP A 172 11.57 -12.66 -7.04
C ASP A 172 11.53 -13.92 -7.93
N ALA A 173 10.34 -14.35 -8.32
CA ALA A 173 10.12 -15.53 -9.16
C ALA A 173 10.81 -15.47 -10.54
N ASN A 174 11.22 -14.28 -11.00
CA ASN A 174 11.94 -14.05 -12.25
C ASN A 174 13.44 -13.83 -12.05
N ASN A 175 13.96 -14.16 -10.86
CA ASN A 175 15.35 -13.92 -10.44
C ASN A 175 15.75 -12.43 -10.40
N VAL A 176 14.80 -11.50 -10.23
CA VAL A 176 15.12 -10.09 -10.04
C VAL A 176 15.55 -9.85 -8.60
N PRO A 177 16.75 -9.30 -8.34
CA PRO A 177 17.21 -8.93 -7.00
C PRO A 177 16.23 -8.03 -6.26
N LYS A 178 16.02 -8.31 -4.97
CA LYS A 178 15.26 -7.44 -4.08
C LYS A 178 15.94 -7.26 -2.73
N SER A 179 15.63 -6.13 -2.10
CA SER A 179 16.11 -5.83 -0.75
C SER A 179 15.67 -6.91 0.24
N PRO A 180 16.53 -7.33 1.17
CA PRO A 180 16.13 -8.09 2.35
C PRO A 180 15.01 -7.38 3.15
N GLU A 181 14.88 -6.06 3.03
CA GLU A 181 13.83 -5.27 3.69
C GLU A 181 12.51 -5.18 2.89
N ALA A 182 12.42 -5.79 1.71
CA ALA A 182 11.17 -5.79 0.96
C ALA A 182 10.05 -6.43 1.79
N CYS A 183 8.85 -5.85 1.78
CA CYS A 183 7.72 -6.32 2.61
C CYS A 183 7.45 -7.82 2.41
N SER A 184 7.58 -8.29 1.16
CA SER A 184 7.37 -9.67 0.76
C SER A 184 8.43 -10.65 1.28
N THR A 185 9.58 -10.16 1.77
CA THR A 185 10.63 -10.99 2.37
C THR A 185 10.18 -11.59 3.70
N CYS A 186 9.50 -10.81 4.54
CA CYS A 186 9.00 -11.27 5.83
C CYS A 186 7.51 -11.62 5.79
N HIS A 187 6.70 -10.84 5.05
CA HIS A 187 5.26 -11.02 5.02
C HIS A 187 4.79 -11.64 3.70
N GLY A 188 3.90 -12.63 3.79
CA GLY A 188 3.27 -13.18 2.60
C GLY A 188 4.22 -13.95 1.70
N SER A 189 4.33 -13.56 0.43
CA SER A 189 5.00 -14.38 -0.59
C SER A 189 6.45 -13.95 -0.84
N PHE A 190 7.41 -14.73 -0.34
CA PHE A 190 8.84 -14.49 -0.54
C PHE A 190 9.25 -14.36 -2.00
N SER A 191 8.61 -15.03 -2.95
CA SER A 191 8.97 -14.93 -4.37
C SER A 191 8.29 -13.76 -5.10
N ALA A 192 7.50 -12.93 -4.40
CA ALA A 192 6.86 -11.80 -5.03
C ALA A 192 7.83 -10.63 -5.29
N PRO A 193 7.63 -9.89 -6.41
CA PRO A 193 8.36 -8.65 -6.69
C PRO A 193 8.26 -7.66 -5.52
N ALA A 194 9.33 -6.90 -5.27
CA ALA A 194 9.40 -5.97 -4.14
C ALA A 194 8.32 -4.87 -4.18
N ASN A 195 7.86 -4.50 -5.38
CA ASN A 195 6.82 -3.49 -5.59
C ASN A 195 5.39 -4.05 -5.53
N ASN A 196 5.21 -5.36 -5.36
CA ASN A 196 3.89 -5.98 -5.20
C ASN A 196 3.48 -6.01 -3.72
N PHE A 197 3.00 -4.87 -3.22
CA PHE A 197 2.60 -4.73 -1.81
C PHE A 197 1.43 -5.66 -1.42
N SER A 198 0.54 -6.02 -2.35
CA SER A 198 -0.56 -6.94 -2.05
C SER A 198 -0.06 -8.36 -1.73
N ALA A 199 1.09 -8.75 -2.28
CA ALA A 199 1.73 -10.03 -1.95
C ALA A 199 2.39 -10.05 -0.57
N ALA A 200 2.54 -8.88 0.09
CA ALA A 200 2.96 -8.79 1.48
C ALA A 200 1.81 -9.12 2.44
N ALA A 201 0.55 -9.09 2.01
CA ALA A 201 -0.50 -9.67 2.84
C ALA A 201 -0.31 -11.19 2.87
N PRO A 202 -0.44 -11.85 4.02
CA PRO A 202 -0.31 -13.30 4.15
C PRO A 202 -1.15 -14.07 3.13
N PRO A 203 -0.52 -14.95 2.35
CA PRO A 203 -0.87 -16.36 2.34
C PRO A 203 0.06 -17.17 3.25
N ARG A 204 1.14 -16.54 3.74
CA ARG A 204 2.04 -17.05 4.76
C ARG A 204 2.26 -15.97 5.83
N SER A 205 2.10 -16.31 7.09
CA SER A 205 2.38 -15.40 8.21
C SER A 205 3.90 -15.23 8.42
N VAL A 206 4.27 -14.32 9.33
CA VAL A 206 5.67 -14.17 9.77
C VAL A 206 6.18 -15.36 10.62
N GLU A 207 5.26 -16.15 11.20
CA GLU A 207 5.55 -17.37 11.95
C GLU A 207 5.58 -18.61 11.04
N GLY A 208 5.17 -18.46 9.77
CA GLY A 208 5.27 -19.47 8.73
C GLY A 208 4.00 -20.27 8.47
N GLU A 209 2.91 -20.01 9.20
CA GLU A 209 1.62 -20.66 8.89
C GLU A 209 1.11 -20.26 7.51
N THR A 210 0.46 -21.20 6.83
CA THR A 210 -0.15 -21.00 5.50
C THR A 210 -1.65 -21.31 5.47
N ASP A 211 -2.19 -21.88 6.55
CA ASP A 211 -3.60 -22.24 6.63
C ASP A 211 -4.45 -20.97 6.84
N ALA A 212 -5.51 -20.79 6.05
CA ALA A 212 -6.44 -19.68 6.18
C ALA A 212 -7.23 -19.70 7.50
N THR A 213 -7.20 -20.80 8.25
CA THR A 213 -7.74 -20.89 9.61
C THR A 213 -6.78 -20.37 10.68
N SER A 214 -5.51 -20.14 10.34
CA SER A 214 -4.54 -19.49 11.24
C SER A 214 -4.78 -17.99 11.32
N ARG A 215 -4.65 -17.44 12.53
CA ARG A 215 -4.84 -16.00 12.81
C ARG A 215 -3.98 -15.09 11.92
N GLY A 216 -2.72 -15.50 11.67
CA GLY A 216 -1.75 -14.74 10.88
C GLY A 216 -2.02 -14.77 9.39
N VAL A 217 -2.90 -15.65 8.91
CA VAL A 217 -3.26 -15.78 7.49
C VAL A 217 -4.67 -15.27 7.25
N GLY A 218 -5.67 -15.97 7.78
CA GLY A 218 -7.08 -15.58 7.71
C GLY A 218 -7.57 -15.16 6.31
N ALA A 219 -8.41 -14.13 6.29
CA ALA A 219 -9.03 -13.61 5.08
C ALA A 219 -8.20 -12.53 4.34
N HIS A 220 -6.89 -12.36 4.63
CA HIS A 220 -6.04 -11.32 4.05
C HIS A 220 -6.18 -11.20 2.53
N GLN A 221 -5.86 -12.28 1.80
CA GLN A 221 -5.86 -12.26 0.33
C GLN A 221 -7.23 -11.91 -0.25
N LYS A 222 -8.31 -12.34 0.40
CA LYS A 222 -9.68 -12.11 -0.09
C LYS A 222 -10.08 -10.64 -0.07
N HIS A 223 -9.48 -9.85 0.82
CA HIS A 223 -9.78 -8.43 0.96
C HIS A 223 -8.99 -7.55 0.00
N LEU A 224 -7.83 -7.98 -0.49
CA LEU A 224 -6.92 -7.13 -1.29
C LEU A 224 -7.06 -7.30 -2.81
N VAL A 225 -7.97 -8.18 -3.26
CA VAL A 225 -8.30 -8.36 -4.66
C VAL A 225 -9.78 -8.10 -4.89
N THR A 226 -10.12 -7.59 -6.06
CA THR A 226 -11.54 -7.47 -6.45
C THR A 226 -12.14 -8.87 -6.50
N GLY A 227 -13.14 -9.11 -5.65
CA GLY A 227 -13.70 -10.42 -5.42
C GLY A 227 -14.83 -10.79 -6.38
N THR A 228 -15.69 -11.70 -5.93
CA THR A 228 -16.96 -12.03 -6.61
C THR A 228 -18.00 -10.94 -6.41
N ILE A 229 -17.98 -10.27 -5.26
CA ILE A 229 -19.05 -9.36 -4.86
C ILE A 229 -18.59 -7.94 -4.58
N GLY A 230 -17.29 -7.62 -4.49
CA GLY A 230 -16.89 -6.28 -4.06
C GLY A 230 -15.47 -5.89 -4.43
N LYS A 231 -15.19 -4.61 -4.22
CA LYS A 231 -13.92 -3.96 -4.54
C LYS A 231 -12.80 -4.43 -3.60
N ALA A 232 -11.57 -4.46 -4.12
CA ALA A 232 -10.37 -4.57 -3.30
C ALA A 232 -10.28 -3.44 -2.23
N THR A 233 -9.94 -3.83 -1.02
CA THR A 233 -9.62 -2.94 0.11
C THR A 233 -8.12 -2.66 0.17
N ARG A 234 -7.74 -1.71 1.01
CA ARG A 234 -6.33 -1.33 1.23
C ARG A 234 -5.88 -1.89 2.58
N CYS A 235 -4.60 -2.23 2.72
CA CYS A 235 -4.04 -2.73 3.99
C CYS A 235 -4.32 -1.77 5.17
N ARG A 236 -4.28 -0.46 4.88
CA ARG A 236 -4.56 0.60 5.86
C ARG A 236 -6.00 0.71 6.33
N GLU A 237 -6.95 0.02 5.66
CA GLU A 237 -8.31 -0.13 6.21
C GLU A 237 -8.30 -0.91 7.53
N CYS A 238 -7.27 -1.73 7.79
CA CYS A 238 -7.13 -2.53 9.01
C CYS A 238 -5.90 -2.14 9.85
N HIS A 239 -4.76 -1.88 9.22
CA HIS A 239 -3.47 -1.73 9.92
C HIS A 239 -2.85 -0.33 9.77
N THR A 240 -1.89 0.00 10.63
CA THR A 240 -0.92 1.07 10.34
C THR A 240 0.16 0.47 9.44
N VAL A 241 0.21 0.85 8.17
CA VAL A 241 1.17 0.28 7.22
C VAL A 241 2.49 1.07 7.30
N PRO A 242 3.62 0.45 7.68
CA PRO A 242 4.89 1.13 7.80
C PRO A 242 5.48 1.47 6.42
N THR A 243 6.23 2.56 6.34
CA THR A 243 6.94 2.97 5.12
C THR A 243 8.36 2.39 5.00
N GLN A 244 8.90 1.85 6.10
CA GLN A 244 10.25 1.28 6.19
C GLN A 244 10.33 0.25 7.34
N LEU A 245 11.36 -0.61 7.32
CA LEU A 245 11.51 -1.72 8.27
C LEU A 245 11.50 -1.25 9.74
N ASN A 246 12.28 -0.24 10.08
CA ASN A 246 12.43 0.25 11.45
C ASN A 246 11.41 1.33 11.85
N ALA A 247 10.31 1.48 11.10
CA ALA A 247 9.24 2.39 11.49
C ALA A 247 8.70 2.02 12.88
N ALA A 248 8.41 3.04 13.70
CA ALA A 248 7.90 2.84 15.04
C ALA A 248 6.61 1.98 15.02
N GLY A 249 6.58 0.93 15.84
CA GLY A 249 5.47 -0.01 15.91
C GLY A 249 5.48 -1.14 14.86
N HIS A 250 6.37 -1.14 13.86
CA HIS A 250 6.42 -2.22 12.88
C HIS A 250 7.01 -3.52 13.47
N LEU A 251 8.22 -3.44 14.03
CA LEU A 251 8.89 -4.57 14.70
C LEU A 251 8.43 -4.72 16.16
N GLY A 252 7.12 -4.51 16.39
CA GLY A 252 6.47 -4.54 17.70
C GLY A 252 6.19 -5.96 18.21
N ALA A 253 5.42 -6.05 19.29
CA ALA A 253 4.99 -7.34 19.82
C ALA A 253 4.00 -8.02 18.86
N LEU A 254 4.04 -9.34 18.79
CA LEU A 254 3.00 -10.11 18.13
C LEU A 254 1.82 -10.34 19.09
N PRO A 255 0.56 -10.36 18.61
CA PRO A 255 0.13 -10.12 17.22
C PRO A 255 0.24 -8.66 16.75
N ALA A 256 0.31 -8.48 15.43
CA ALA A 256 0.11 -7.18 14.81
C ALA A 256 -1.27 -6.58 15.14
N GLU A 257 -1.30 -5.29 15.45
CA GLU A 257 -2.51 -4.58 15.86
C GLU A 257 -3.43 -4.28 14.68
N VAL A 258 -4.74 -4.51 14.87
CA VAL A 258 -5.81 -4.10 13.93
C VAL A 258 -6.45 -2.82 14.45
N ALA A 259 -6.10 -1.69 13.85
CA ALA A 259 -6.48 -0.35 14.30
C ALA A 259 -7.63 0.29 13.50
N PHE A 260 -7.95 -0.25 12.32
CA PHE A 260 -8.92 0.31 11.37
C PHE A 260 -8.66 1.78 11.03
N ASN A 261 -7.51 2.10 10.45
CA ASN A 261 -7.04 3.49 10.37
C ASN A 261 -7.58 4.32 9.21
N ASP A 262 -8.31 3.72 8.28
CA ASP A 262 -8.75 4.40 7.06
C ASP A 262 -10.29 4.52 7.00
N THR A 263 -10.74 5.28 6.00
CA THR A 263 -12.06 5.87 5.93
C THR A 263 -13.14 4.86 5.64
N LEU A 264 -12.87 3.79 4.88
CA LEU A 264 -13.94 2.90 4.45
C LEU A 264 -14.46 2.07 5.62
N ALA A 265 -13.58 1.50 6.45
CA ALA A 265 -14.02 0.77 7.65
C ALA A 265 -14.80 1.67 8.64
N ARG A 266 -14.40 2.93 8.76
CA ARG A 266 -14.96 3.98 9.64
C ARG A 266 -15.99 4.89 8.97
N LEU A 267 -16.54 4.50 7.82
CA LEU A 267 -17.32 5.41 6.99
C LEU A 267 -18.49 6.01 7.78
N THR A 268 -18.54 7.33 7.83
CA THR A 268 -19.69 8.03 8.37
C THR A 268 -20.80 8.05 7.33
N THR A 269 -21.97 7.57 7.72
CA THR A 269 -23.16 7.42 6.88
C THR A 269 -24.34 8.23 7.42
N ALA A 270 -25.50 8.11 6.76
CA ALA A 270 -26.69 8.88 7.06
C ALA A 270 -26.42 10.39 7.04
N LYS A 271 -25.76 10.87 5.97
CA LYS A 271 -25.37 12.28 5.77
C LYS A 271 -24.63 12.88 6.97
N GLY A 272 -23.69 12.13 7.54
CA GLY A 272 -22.87 12.60 8.66
C GLY A 272 -23.42 12.28 10.05
N SER A 273 -24.65 11.73 10.16
CA SER A 273 -25.31 11.52 11.46
C SER A 273 -25.02 10.15 12.10
N PHE A 274 -24.28 9.27 11.44
CA PHE A 274 -23.92 7.96 11.97
C PHE A 274 -22.50 7.56 11.59
N THR A 275 -21.58 7.56 12.55
CA THR A 275 -20.19 7.11 12.36
C THR A 275 -20.04 5.68 12.86
N THR A 276 -19.44 4.81 12.05
CA THR A 276 -19.12 3.44 12.46
C THR A 276 -17.92 3.42 13.40
N ILE A 277 -17.96 2.52 14.38
CA ILE A 277 -16.88 2.32 15.34
C ILE A 277 -16.36 0.89 15.17
N PRO A 278 -15.55 0.63 14.12
CA PRO A 278 -15.07 -0.70 13.84
C PRO A 278 -14.17 -1.22 14.96
N SER A 279 -14.29 -2.52 15.22
CA SER A 279 -13.52 -3.21 16.25
C SER A 279 -13.16 -4.63 15.80
N TYR A 280 -12.00 -5.09 16.25
CA TYR A 280 -11.50 -6.44 16.05
C TYR A 280 -11.20 -7.05 17.41
N ASP A 281 -11.93 -8.10 17.76
CA ASP A 281 -11.66 -8.89 18.95
C ASP A 281 -10.60 -9.94 18.62
N ALA A 282 -9.39 -9.74 19.12
CA ALA A 282 -8.26 -10.64 18.88
C ALA A 282 -8.41 -12.02 19.55
N SER A 283 -9.31 -12.18 20.52
CA SER A 283 -9.55 -13.46 21.20
C SER A 283 -10.49 -14.35 20.41
N SER A 284 -11.58 -13.80 19.89
CA SER A 284 -12.57 -14.51 19.07
C SER A 284 -12.31 -14.39 17.56
N LEU A 285 -11.31 -13.59 17.17
CA LEU A 285 -10.97 -13.23 15.79
C LEU A 285 -12.14 -12.60 15.03
N LYS A 286 -13.03 -11.88 15.72
CA LYS A 286 -14.24 -11.30 15.12
C LYS A 286 -14.09 -9.84 14.78
N CYS A 287 -14.54 -9.47 13.59
CA CYS A 287 -14.73 -8.09 13.19
C CYS A 287 -16.14 -7.64 13.58
N SER A 288 -16.31 -6.37 13.96
CA SER A 288 -17.62 -5.80 14.28
C SER A 288 -17.71 -4.34 13.89
N ASN A 289 -18.93 -3.86 13.65
CA ASN A 289 -19.23 -2.44 13.45
C ASN A 289 -18.43 -1.79 12.31
N THR A 290 -18.10 -2.55 11.26
CA THR A 290 -17.45 -2.02 10.06
C THR A 290 -18.50 -1.71 8.99
N PHE A 291 -18.27 -0.66 8.21
CA PHE A 291 -19.13 -0.34 7.06
C PHE A 291 -19.26 -1.54 6.09
N CYS A 292 -18.14 -2.19 5.78
CA CYS A 292 -18.07 -3.30 4.82
C CYS A 292 -18.93 -4.51 5.22
N HIS A 293 -19.13 -4.72 6.52
CA HIS A 293 -19.96 -5.82 7.04
C HIS A 293 -21.35 -5.35 7.48
N GLY A 294 -21.84 -4.23 6.95
CA GLY A 294 -23.24 -3.84 7.12
C GLY A 294 -23.52 -2.85 8.25
N SER A 295 -22.49 -2.28 8.88
CA SER A 295 -22.68 -1.20 9.85
C SER A 295 -22.90 0.12 9.11
N TRP A 296 -24.10 0.36 8.61
CA TRP A 296 -24.42 1.63 7.94
C TRP A 296 -25.90 1.95 8.07
N LYS A 297 -26.23 3.23 7.87
CA LYS A 297 -27.60 3.72 7.88
C LYS A 297 -27.84 4.68 6.72
N LEU A 298 -29.05 4.63 6.17
CA LEU A 298 -29.57 5.63 5.24
C LEU A 298 -30.89 6.18 5.78
N ARG A 299 -31.10 7.49 5.74
CA ARG A 299 -32.31 8.12 6.28
C ARG A 299 -33.22 8.59 5.16
N LYS A 300 -34.50 8.25 5.26
CA LYS A 300 -35.52 8.72 4.32
C LYS A 300 -35.58 10.24 4.24
N ALA A 301 -35.53 10.90 5.40
CA ALA A 301 -35.60 12.37 5.52
C ALA A 301 -34.52 13.13 4.75
N THR A 302 -33.37 12.50 4.48
CA THR A 302 -32.25 13.11 3.77
C THR A 302 -32.02 12.53 2.38
N SER A 303 -32.91 11.63 1.93
CA SER A 303 -32.82 10.96 0.63
C SER A 303 -33.61 11.71 -0.43
N THR A 304 -33.07 11.79 -1.65
CA THR A 304 -33.81 12.25 -2.84
C THR A 304 -34.78 11.18 -3.36
N SER A 305 -34.54 9.91 -3.04
CA SER A 305 -35.33 8.76 -3.48
C SER A 305 -36.20 8.22 -2.34
N GLN A 306 -37.02 9.07 -1.73
CA GLN A 306 -37.81 8.70 -0.54
C GLN A 306 -38.81 7.56 -0.80
N PHE A 307 -39.26 7.40 -2.05
CA PHE A 307 -40.18 6.33 -2.45
C PHE A 307 -39.58 4.93 -2.28
N ALA A 308 -38.25 4.79 -2.29
CA ALA A 308 -37.57 3.51 -2.10
C ALA A 308 -37.59 3.02 -0.63
N TYR A 309 -38.06 3.85 0.30
CA TYR A 309 -38.04 3.58 1.74
C TYR A 309 -39.41 3.12 2.25
N ALA A 310 -39.45 1.90 2.78
CA ALA A 310 -40.57 1.38 3.55
C ALA A 310 -40.58 1.91 4.99
N ASP A 311 -39.42 2.23 5.55
CA ASP A 311 -39.25 2.79 6.91
C ASP A 311 -38.56 4.16 6.90
N SER A 312 -38.45 4.79 8.07
CA SER A 312 -37.70 6.06 8.22
C SER A 312 -36.19 5.92 7.98
N VAL A 313 -35.65 4.70 8.13
CA VAL A 313 -34.22 4.39 8.00
C VAL A 313 -34.05 3.04 7.31
N MET A 314 -33.13 2.94 6.34
CA MET A 314 -32.58 1.67 5.86
C MET A 314 -31.29 1.34 6.59
N VAL A 315 -31.08 0.07 6.91
CA VAL A 315 -29.89 -0.42 7.62
C VAL A 315 -29.34 -1.69 6.97
N GLY A 316 -28.03 -1.89 7.12
CA GLY A 316 -27.41 -3.20 6.89
C GLY A 316 -27.61 -4.14 8.08
N GLU A 317 -27.12 -5.38 7.94
CA GLU A 317 -27.26 -6.43 8.95
C GLU A 317 -26.20 -6.36 10.07
N ASN A 318 -25.19 -5.49 9.94
CA ASN A 318 -24.05 -5.36 10.87
C ASN A 318 -23.44 -6.73 11.25
N PHE A 319 -23.19 -7.56 10.25
CA PHE A 319 -22.64 -8.90 10.44
C PHE A 319 -21.25 -8.86 11.06
N SER A 320 -20.98 -9.81 11.95
CA SER A 320 -19.73 -9.93 12.67
C SER A 320 -18.97 -11.19 12.21
N PRO A 321 -18.29 -11.13 11.05
CA PRO A 321 -17.56 -12.27 10.52
C PRO A 321 -16.36 -12.60 11.40
N THR A 322 -16.03 -13.89 11.44
CA THR A 322 -14.76 -14.34 11.99
C THR A 322 -13.69 -14.24 10.90
N TRP A 323 -12.54 -13.67 11.22
CA TRP A 323 -11.39 -13.45 10.31
C TRP A 323 -10.93 -14.72 9.57
N THR A 324 -11.08 -15.87 10.22
CA THR A 324 -10.71 -17.20 9.72
C THR A 324 -11.91 -17.98 9.19
N GLY A 325 -13.09 -17.35 9.11
CA GLY A 325 -14.35 -17.98 8.70
C GLY A 325 -14.47 -18.23 7.19
N GLY A 326 -13.50 -17.79 6.37
CA GLY A 326 -13.47 -18.05 4.94
C GLY A 326 -14.64 -17.44 4.15
N SER A 327 -14.95 -18.03 2.99
CA SER A 327 -15.97 -17.49 2.06
C SER A 327 -17.40 -17.56 2.58
N SER A 328 -17.70 -18.46 3.53
CA SER A 328 -19.03 -18.54 4.15
C SER A 328 -19.37 -17.28 4.96
N SER A 329 -18.35 -16.50 5.35
CA SER A 329 -18.51 -15.22 6.03
C SER A 329 -18.88 -14.05 5.10
N ALA A 330 -19.09 -14.31 3.81
CA ALA A 330 -19.45 -13.30 2.81
C ALA A 330 -20.57 -13.78 1.87
N THR A 331 -21.51 -14.58 2.38
CA THR A 331 -22.71 -14.97 1.62
C THR A 331 -23.61 -13.77 1.37
N CYS A 332 -24.28 -13.73 0.21
CA CYS A 332 -25.26 -12.68 -0.07
C CYS A 332 -26.33 -12.65 1.03
N GLY A 333 -26.74 -11.45 1.45
CA GLY A 333 -27.63 -11.28 2.61
C GLY A 333 -26.89 -11.00 3.92
N SER A 334 -25.61 -11.39 4.06
CA SER A 334 -24.87 -11.21 5.31
C SER A 334 -24.54 -9.75 5.63
N CYS A 335 -24.16 -8.93 4.65
CA CYS A 335 -23.87 -7.50 4.92
C CYS A 335 -25.15 -6.64 4.95
N HIS A 336 -26.11 -6.98 4.10
CA HIS A 336 -27.43 -6.35 4.04
C HIS A 336 -28.44 -7.38 3.54
N GLY A 337 -29.68 -7.31 4.01
CA GLY A 337 -30.76 -8.11 3.45
C GLY A 337 -30.96 -7.91 1.93
N LEU A 338 -31.72 -8.80 1.31
CA LEU A 338 -32.09 -8.72 -0.11
C LEU A 338 -33.61 -8.53 -0.22
N PRO A 339 -34.15 -7.30 -0.13
CA PRO A 339 -33.45 -6.01 -0.02
C PRO A 339 -33.07 -5.64 1.43
N PRO A 340 -32.30 -4.56 1.66
CA PRO A 340 -31.94 -4.13 3.01
C PRO A 340 -33.18 -3.83 3.87
N LYS A 341 -33.07 -4.03 5.19
CA LYS A 341 -34.15 -3.67 6.11
C LYS A 341 -34.50 -2.18 5.97
N GLY A 342 -35.79 -1.87 5.87
CA GLY A 342 -36.32 -0.52 5.65
C GLY A 342 -36.45 -0.10 4.19
N HIS A 343 -36.03 -0.96 3.24
CA HIS A 343 -36.24 -0.79 1.80
C HIS A 343 -37.59 -1.37 1.36
N ILE A 344 -38.19 -0.82 0.29
CA ILE A 344 -39.37 -1.42 -0.34
C ILE A 344 -39.09 -2.86 -0.79
N VAL A 345 -40.09 -3.73 -0.74
CA VAL A 345 -39.93 -5.12 -1.17
C VAL A 345 -40.23 -5.23 -2.66
N VAL A 346 -39.24 -5.65 -3.43
CA VAL A 346 -39.37 -5.93 -4.87
C VAL A 346 -38.67 -7.25 -5.22
N PRO A 347 -39.08 -7.96 -6.28
CA PRO A 347 -38.36 -9.13 -6.76
C PRO A 347 -36.92 -8.78 -7.15
N VAL A 348 -35.98 -9.72 -6.96
CA VAL A 348 -34.56 -9.55 -7.34
C VAL A 348 -34.40 -9.19 -8.81
N SER A 349 -35.27 -9.71 -9.68
CA SER A 349 -35.30 -9.38 -11.11
C SER A 349 -35.55 -7.91 -11.42
N THR A 350 -36.06 -7.13 -10.45
CA THR A 350 -36.34 -5.71 -10.59
C THR A 350 -35.22 -4.82 -10.01
N CYS A 351 -34.29 -5.37 -9.24
CA CYS A 351 -33.23 -4.60 -8.56
C CYS A 351 -32.44 -3.72 -9.53
N GLY A 352 -32.07 -4.24 -10.70
CA GLY A 352 -31.31 -3.52 -11.73
C GLY A 352 -32.01 -2.28 -12.28
N THR A 353 -33.33 -2.14 -12.11
CA THR A 353 -34.06 -0.92 -12.51
C THR A 353 -33.60 0.30 -11.72
N CYS A 354 -33.33 0.12 -10.43
CA CYS A 354 -32.86 1.19 -9.54
C CYS A 354 -31.35 1.10 -9.31
N HIS A 355 -30.79 -0.11 -9.22
CA HIS A 355 -29.35 -0.35 -9.03
C HIS A 355 -28.65 -0.64 -10.36
N ASP A 356 -28.98 0.19 -11.37
CA ASP A 356 -28.51 0.04 -12.75
C ASP A 356 -26.97 0.02 -12.84
N GLY A 357 -26.46 -0.89 -13.66
CA GLY A 357 -25.02 -1.15 -13.81
C GLY A 357 -24.35 -1.86 -12.63
N ILE A 358 -25.03 -2.05 -11.49
CA ILE A 358 -24.46 -2.67 -10.29
C ILE A 358 -24.91 -4.12 -10.12
N VAL A 359 -26.19 -4.40 -10.36
CA VAL A 359 -26.78 -5.73 -10.15
C VAL A 359 -27.64 -6.14 -11.34
N SER A 360 -27.45 -7.37 -11.82
CA SER A 360 -28.28 -7.96 -12.88
C SER A 360 -29.60 -8.53 -12.32
N SER A 361 -30.49 -8.96 -13.21
CA SER A 361 -31.81 -9.50 -12.88
C SER A 361 -31.78 -10.82 -12.08
N ASP A 362 -30.65 -11.49 -12.01
CA ASP A 362 -30.43 -12.69 -11.18
C ASP A 362 -29.78 -12.37 -9.82
N GLY A 363 -29.50 -11.09 -9.54
CA GLY A 363 -28.82 -10.66 -8.31
C GLY A 363 -27.29 -10.69 -8.39
N THR A 364 -26.69 -11.04 -9.54
CA THR A 364 -25.24 -11.02 -9.72
C THR A 364 -24.73 -9.57 -9.73
N ILE A 365 -23.60 -9.32 -9.04
CA ILE A 365 -22.95 -8.01 -9.04
C ILE A 365 -22.16 -7.83 -10.35
N THR A 366 -22.62 -6.92 -11.20
CA THR A 366 -22.04 -6.64 -12.52
C THR A 366 -20.84 -5.70 -12.43
N ASP A 367 -20.89 -4.70 -11.56
CA ASP A 367 -19.77 -3.81 -11.26
C ASP A 367 -19.30 -3.94 -9.80
N LYS A 368 -18.33 -4.83 -9.60
CA LYS A 368 -17.72 -5.09 -8.29
C LYS A 368 -16.95 -3.90 -7.74
N THR A 369 -16.51 -2.97 -8.59
CA THR A 369 -15.75 -1.80 -8.13
C THR A 369 -16.63 -0.80 -7.39
N ARG A 370 -17.95 -0.90 -7.60
CA ARG A 370 -18.98 -0.04 -7.02
C ARG A 370 -19.77 -0.69 -5.89
N HIS A 371 -19.61 -2.00 -5.67
CA HIS A 371 -20.17 -2.66 -4.50
C HIS A 371 -19.14 -2.68 -3.35
N VAL A 372 -19.55 -2.17 -2.18
CA VAL A 372 -18.68 -1.90 -1.01
C VAL A 372 -17.66 -0.78 -1.26
N ASN A 373 -18.01 0.24 -2.05
CA ASN A 373 -17.13 1.38 -2.37
C ASN A 373 -17.34 2.63 -1.48
N GLY A 374 -18.23 2.55 -0.49
CA GLY A 374 -18.56 3.67 0.38
C GLY A 374 -19.45 4.74 -0.26
N LYS A 375 -20.18 4.38 -1.32
CA LYS A 375 -21.14 5.23 -2.03
C LYS A 375 -22.48 4.52 -2.20
N ILE A 376 -23.54 5.32 -2.34
CA ILE A 376 -24.85 4.85 -2.75
C ILE A 376 -24.88 4.86 -4.28
N ASN A 377 -25.19 3.72 -4.90
CA ASN A 377 -25.25 3.56 -6.35
C ASN A 377 -26.70 3.26 -6.76
N VAL A 378 -27.37 4.25 -7.35
CA VAL A 378 -28.75 4.13 -7.84
C VAL A 378 -28.97 5.02 -9.06
N PHE A 379 -29.82 4.59 -9.99
CA PHE A 379 -30.20 5.27 -11.24
C PHE A 379 -28.98 5.70 -12.08
N GLY A 380 -27.95 4.84 -12.13
CA GLY A 380 -26.69 5.13 -12.82
C GLY A 380 -25.81 6.20 -12.15
N GLN A 381 -26.19 6.69 -10.97
CA GLN A 381 -25.51 7.77 -10.25
C GLN A 381 -24.83 7.28 -8.96
N GLU A 382 -23.82 8.05 -8.51
CA GLU A 382 -23.10 7.83 -7.26
C GLU A 382 -23.31 8.97 -6.27
N TYR A 383 -23.70 8.62 -5.05
CA TYR A 383 -23.91 9.58 -3.97
C TYR A 383 -23.08 9.23 -2.74
N ALA A 384 -22.72 10.25 -1.96
CA ALA A 384 -22.21 10.04 -0.61
C ALA A 384 -23.32 9.49 0.31
N PHE A 385 -22.90 8.64 1.27
CA PHE A 385 -23.76 8.04 2.30
C PHE A 385 -24.36 9.05 3.29
#